data_AF-A0A6N6WD56-F1
#
_entry.id   AF-A0A6N6WD56-F1
#
_cell.length_a   1.000
_cell.length_b   1.000
_cell.length_c   1.000
_cell.angle_alpha   90.00
_cell.angle_beta   90.00
_cell.angle_gamma   90.00
#
_symmetry.space_group_name_H-M   'P 1'
#
loop_
_entity.id
_entity.type
_entity.pdbx_description
1 polymer ?
#
loop_
_entity_poly.entity_id
_entity_poly.type
_entity_poly.pdbx_seq_one_letter_code
_entity_poly.pdbx_strand_id
1 'polypeptide(L)'
;MYKGFSMHDNAPHFPAQTASQEQSAFVSHVQSEEASHNPLLDALTTLSKSNGMAVVQHGARIAVIGELLVSVLMHLPRSMQADIAKSFRDRIEDLMSLSDDRYLPEQYHSALLTEVNRYLNGRR
;
A
#
# COMPACT_ATOMS: atom_id res chain seq x y z
N MET A 1 4.28 -95.59 -1.74
CA MET A 1 5.46 -96.20 -1.09
C MET A 1 5.92 -95.27 0.04
N TYR A 2 6.03 -95.80 1.27
CA TYR A 2 6.70 -95.36 2.51
C TYR A 2 6.74 -93.85 2.88
N LYS A 3 6.08 -93.38 3.96
CA LYS A 3 6.43 -93.48 5.42
C LYS A 3 7.76 -92.74 5.69
N GLY A 4 7.92 -91.72 6.52
CA GLY A 4 7.18 -91.08 7.61
C GLY A 4 8.24 -90.46 8.55
N PHE A 5 7.95 -89.43 9.35
CA PHE A 5 8.50 -89.22 10.71
C PHE A 5 7.81 -88.02 11.39
N SER A 6 7.68 -88.13 12.70
CA SER A 6 6.76 -87.40 13.58
C SER A 6 7.51 -86.59 14.64
N MET A 7 6.77 -85.64 15.23
CA MET A 7 6.74 -85.21 16.65
C MET A 7 7.14 -83.77 16.95
N HIS A 8 6.13 -83.05 17.48
CA HIS A 8 6.13 -82.16 18.66
C HIS A 8 7.12 -80.98 18.71
N ASP A 9 6.65 -79.74 18.90
CA ASP A 9 6.26 -79.26 20.23
C ASP A 9 5.63 -77.85 20.24
N ASN A 10 5.04 -77.59 21.38
CA ASN A 10 4.15 -76.54 21.87
C ASN A 10 4.75 -75.12 21.95
N ALA A 11 3.95 -74.09 21.59
CA ALA A 11 3.77 -72.77 22.26
C ALA A 11 3.54 -71.60 21.27
N PRO A 12 2.45 -70.81 21.41
CA PRO A 12 2.33 -69.54 20.71
C PRO A 12 3.11 -68.42 21.42
N HIS A 13 4.02 -67.81 20.66
CA HIS A 13 4.61 -66.49 20.92
C HIS A 13 3.53 -65.40 20.98
N PHE A 14 3.54 -64.57 22.02
CA PHE A 14 2.90 -63.24 21.98
C PHE A 14 3.76 -62.26 21.16
N PRO A 15 3.13 -61.39 20.36
CA PRO A 15 3.38 -59.96 20.48
C PRO A 15 2.05 -59.16 20.43
N ALA A 16 1.79 -58.30 21.41
CA ALA A 16 2.12 -56.86 21.44
C ALA A 16 1.06 -55.94 20.79
N GLN A 17 0.40 -55.19 21.68
CA GLN A 17 -0.04 -53.79 21.52
C GLN A 17 -1.02 -53.41 20.40
N THR A 18 -2.30 -53.41 20.76
CA THR A 18 -3.33 -52.57 20.14
C THR A 18 -3.33 -51.21 20.85
N ALA A 19 -2.56 -50.24 20.36
CA ALA A 19 -2.67 -48.83 20.76
C ALA A 19 -1.98 -47.92 19.75
N SER A 20 -2.57 -47.69 18.57
CA SER A 20 -2.05 -46.70 17.61
C SER A 20 -3.11 -46.10 16.68
N GLN A 21 -4.39 -46.06 17.09
CA GLN A 21 -5.44 -45.52 16.21
C GLN A 21 -6.19 -44.29 16.73
N GLU A 22 -5.97 -43.86 17.98
CA GLU A 22 -6.69 -42.70 18.52
C GLU A 22 -5.91 -41.36 18.47
N GLN A 23 -4.60 -41.38 18.22
CA GLN A 23 -3.80 -40.15 18.10
C GLN A 23 -3.92 -39.44 16.75
N SER A 24 -4.43 -40.11 15.70
CA SER A 24 -4.53 -39.51 14.37
C SER A 24 -5.69 -38.52 14.24
N ALA A 25 -6.73 -38.61 15.08
CA ALA A 25 -7.87 -37.72 15.01
C ALA A 25 -7.65 -36.40 15.77
N PHE A 26 -6.76 -36.39 16.77
CA PHE A 26 -6.54 -35.21 17.61
C PHE A 26 -5.65 -34.16 16.92
N VAL A 27 -4.72 -34.57 16.05
CA VAL A 27 -3.83 -33.63 15.33
C VAL A 27 -4.55 -32.90 14.20
N SER A 28 -5.67 -33.44 13.69
CA SER A 28 -6.50 -32.77 12.69
C SER A 28 -7.30 -31.59 13.25
N HIS A 29 -7.46 -31.49 14.57
CA HIS A 29 -8.19 -30.38 15.20
C HIS A 29 -7.30 -29.17 15.54
N VAL A 30 -5.97 -29.27 15.38
CA VAL A 30 -5.01 -28.21 15.77
C VAL A 30 -4.38 -27.50 14.56
N GLN A 31 -4.82 -27.80 13.33
CA GLN A 31 -4.35 -27.13 12.10
C GLN A 31 -5.47 -26.50 11.27
N SER A 32 -6.56 -26.10 11.92
CA SER A 32 -7.53 -25.15 11.34
C SER A 32 -7.77 -23.99 12.30
N GLU A 33 -6.69 -23.40 12.81
CA GLU A 33 -6.66 -21.95 12.82
C GLU A 33 -6.40 -21.55 11.36
N GLU A 34 -7.50 -21.47 10.60
CA GLU A 34 -7.56 -20.58 9.45
C GLU A 34 -6.88 -19.29 9.90
N ALA A 35 -5.69 -19.04 9.35
CA ALA A 35 -5.21 -17.68 9.21
C ALA A 35 -6.36 -16.94 8.54
N SER A 36 -7.21 -16.29 9.35
CA SER A 36 -8.29 -15.45 8.87
C SER A 36 -7.62 -14.34 8.08
N HIS A 37 -7.34 -14.63 6.81
CA HIS A 37 -7.00 -13.69 5.78
C HIS A 37 -8.24 -12.85 5.68
N ASN A 38 -8.27 -11.82 6.51
CA ASN A 38 -9.41 -10.96 6.63
C ASN A 38 -9.36 -10.14 5.33
N PRO A 39 -10.16 -10.48 4.31
CA PRO A 39 -9.98 -9.93 2.97
C PRO A 39 -10.17 -8.41 2.96
N LEU A 40 -10.88 -7.90 3.97
CA LEU A 40 -11.01 -6.49 4.28
C LEU A 40 -9.66 -5.86 4.70
N LEU A 41 -8.90 -6.49 5.58
CA LEU A 41 -7.58 -5.99 6.01
C LEU A 41 -6.57 -6.02 4.85
N ASP A 42 -6.64 -7.04 4.00
CA ASP A 42 -5.80 -7.13 2.80
C ASP A 42 -6.17 -6.05 1.77
N ALA A 43 -7.47 -5.81 1.57
CA ALA A 43 -7.97 -4.73 0.73
C ALA A 43 -7.58 -3.35 1.27
N LEU A 44 -7.68 -3.11 2.58
CA LEU A 44 -7.23 -1.87 3.22
C LEU A 44 -5.73 -1.68 3.10
N THR A 45 -4.95 -2.74 3.28
CA THR A 45 -3.49 -2.70 3.11
C THR A 45 -3.12 -2.35 1.68
N THR A 46 -3.82 -2.95 0.71
CA THR A 46 -3.61 -2.68 -0.72
C THR A 46 -4.01 -1.25 -1.08
N LEU A 47 -5.17 -0.78 -0.61
CA LEU A 47 -5.62 0.59 -0.82
C LEU A 47 -4.69 1.61 -0.19
N SER A 48 -4.25 1.36 1.05
CA SER A 48 -3.31 2.23 1.78
C SER A 48 -1.97 2.33 1.03
N LYS A 49 -1.42 1.20 0.57
CA LYS A 49 -0.20 1.19 -0.25
C LYS A 49 -0.39 1.93 -1.56
N SER A 50 -1.48 1.66 -2.27
CA SER A 50 -1.78 2.31 -3.56
C SER A 50 -1.93 3.83 -3.40
N ASN A 51 -2.70 4.27 -2.40
CA ASN A 51 -2.90 5.69 -2.12
C ASN A 51 -1.59 6.37 -1.66
N GLY A 52 -0.82 5.71 -0.79
CA GLY A 52 0.49 6.20 -0.36
C GLY A 52 1.44 6.39 -1.54
N MET A 53 1.51 5.40 -2.44
CA MET A 53 2.30 5.51 -3.67
C MET A 53 1.80 6.62 -4.60
N ALA A 54 0.49 6.78 -4.75
CA ALA A 54 -0.09 7.84 -5.56
C ALA A 54 0.28 9.23 -5.00
N VAL A 55 0.18 9.43 -3.69
CA VAL A 55 0.57 10.68 -3.01
C VAL A 55 2.07 10.96 -3.20
N VAL A 56 2.93 9.95 -3.05
CA VAL A 56 4.38 10.10 -3.27
C VAL A 56 4.68 10.48 -4.72
N GLN A 57 4.07 9.80 -5.69
CA GLN A 57 4.24 10.12 -7.12
C GLN A 57 3.73 11.53 -7.44
N HIS A 58 2.61 11.95 -6.85
CA HIS A 58 2.06 13.28 -7.06
C HIS A 58 2.98 14.35 -6.48
N GLY A 59 3.48 14.15 -5.25
CA GLY A 59 4.48 15.02 -4.63
C GLY A 59 5.76 15.13 -5.46
N ALA A 60 6.26 14.01 -5.99
CA ALA A 60 7.43 14.00 -6.88
C ALA A 60 7.18 14.80 -8.17
N ARG A 61 6.00 14.65 -8.79
CA ARG A 61 5.64 15.43 -10.00
C ARG A 61 5.59 16.93 -9.71
N ILE A 62 5.00 17.33 -8.58
CA ILE A 62 4.92 18.74 -8.17
C ILE A 62 6.33 19.32 -7.96
N ALA A 63 7.22 18.57 -7.31
CA ALA A 63 8.60 18.99 -7.11
C ALA A 63 9.34 19.19 -8.45
N VAL A 64 9.23 18.22 -9.37
CA VAL A 64 9.86 18.31 -10.71
C VAL A 64 9.31 19.50 -11.51
N ILE A 65 7.98 19.70 -11.50
CA ILE A 65 7.35 20.86 -12.17
C ILE A 65 7.86 22.16 -11.57
N GLY A 66 8.06 22.22 -10.25
CA GLY A 66 8.58 23.40 -9.59
C GLY A 66 10.01 23.73 -9.98
N GLU A 67 10.91 22.74 -10.00
CA GLU A 67 12.29 22.93 -10.45
C GLU A 67 12.36 23.33 -11.93
N LEU A 68 11.49 22.76 -12.78
CA LEU A 68 11.38 23.16 -14.18
C LEU A 68 10.95 24.62 -14.32
N LEU A 69 9.92 25.05 -13.57
CA LEU A 69 9.45 26.43 -13.60
C LEU A 69 10.52 27.41 -13.14
N VAL A 70 11.22 27.11 -12.03
CA VAL A 70 12.34 27.93 -11.55
C VAL A 70 13.44 28.02 -12.62
N SER A 71 13.83 26.89 -13.20
CA SER A 71 14.85 26.83 -14.25
C SER A 71 14.46 27.67 -15.46
N VAL A 72 13.21 27.59 -15.91
CA VAL A 72 12.70 28.41 -17.02
C VAL A 72 12.72 29.89 -16.65
N LEU A 73 12.16 30.27 -15.49
CA LEU A 73 12.07 31.66 -15.05
C LEU A 73 13.45 32.32 -14.93
N MET A 74 14.45 31.60 -14.45
CA MET A 74 15.82 32.12 -14.29
C MET A 74 16.48 32.54 -15.60
N HIS A 75 16.06 31.98 -16.74
CA HIS A 75 16.59 32.32 -18.06
C HIS A 75 15.81 33.44 -18.76
N LEU A 76 14.71 33.93 -18.16
CA LEU A 76 13.90 35.00 -18.74
C LEU A 76 14.35 36.39 -18.26
N PRO A 77 14.14 37.45 -19.06
CA PRO A 77 14.35 38.83 -18.62
C PRO A 77 13.51 39.18 -17.38
N ARG A 78 14.01 40.04 -16.50
CA ARG A 78 13.32 40.42 -15.24
C ARG A 78 11.94 41.02 -15.46
N SER A 79 11.74 41.79 -16.53
CA SER A 79 10.42 42.34 -16.90
C SER A 79 9.43 41.23 -17.19
N MET A 80 9.81 40.24 -18.00
CA MET A 80 8.97 39.10 -18.34
C MET A 80 8.69 38.21 -17.12
N GLN A 81 9.64 38.03 -16.20
CA GLN A 81 9.40 37.33 -14.95
C GLN A 81 8.33 38.03 -14.08
N ALA A 82 8.34 39.37 -14.05
CA ALA A 82 7.33 40.15 -13.31
C ALA A 82 5.94 40.05 -13.95
N ASP A 83 5.87 40.08 -15.28
CA ASP A 83 4.62 39.90 -16.02
C ASP A 83 4.04 38.50 -15.81
N ILE A 84 4.88 37.46 -15.85
CA ILE A 84 4.47 36.07 -15.55
C ILE A 84 3.98 35.95 -14.11
N ALA A 85 4.68 36.54 -13.14
CA ALA A 85 4.26 36.51 -11.74
C ALA A 85 2.90 37.22 -11.53
N LYS A 86 2.65 38.31 -12.25
CA LYS A 86 1.35 38.99 -12.24
C LYS A 86 0.26 38.11 -12.85
N SER A 87 0.45 37.63 -14.08
CA SER A 87 -0.51 36.76 -14.75
C SER A 87 -0.80 35.47 -13.96
N PHE A 88 0.21 34.91 -13.29
CA PHE A 88 0.02 33.77 -12.40
C PHE A 88 -0.90 34.09 -11.22
N ARG A 89 -0.71 35.24 -10.55
CA ARG A 89 -1.61 35.67 -9.46
C ARG A 89 -3.04 35.86 -9.95
N ASP A 90 -3.21 36.57 -11.07
CA ASP A 90 -4.53 36.86 -11.63
C ASP A 90 -5.30 35.54 -11.93
N ARG A 91 -4.62 34.55 -12.54
CA ARG A 91 -5.23 33.24 -12.82
C ARG A 91 -5.58 32.42 -11.58
N ILE A 92 -4.83 32.59 -10.50
CA ILE A 92 -5.11 31.93 -9.22
C ILE A 92 -6.31 32.60 -8.54
N GLU A 93 -6.39 33.92 -8.61
CA GLU A 93 -7.55 34.67 -8.11
C GLU A 93 -8.82 34.29 -8.86
N ASP A 94 -8.75 34.18 -10.20
CA ASP A 94 -9.85 33.66 -11.03
C ASP A 94 -10.25 32.23 -10.61
N LEU A 95 -9.27 31.35 -10.42
CA LEU A 95 -9.50 29.97 -9.98
C LEU A 95 -10.18 29.90 -8.61
N MET A 96 -9.77 30.77 -7.68
CA MET A 96 -10.36 30.87 -6.35
C MET A 96 -11.80 31.39 -6.42
N SER A 97 -12.05 32.41 -7.23
CA SER A 97 -13.40 32.96 -7.45
C SER A 97 -14.37 31.91 -8.02
N LEU A 98 -13.92 31.09 -8.98
CA LEU A 98 -14.68 29.95 -9.52
C LEU A 98 -14.98 28.86 -8.47
N SER A 99 -14.24 28.88 -7.36
CA SER A 99 -14.37 27.92 -6.28
C SER A 99 -15.21 28.42 -5.11
N ASP A 100 -15.43 29.74 -4.98
CA ASP A 100 -16.36 30.30 -4.01
C ASP A 100 -17.82 29.83 -4.26
N ASP A 101 -18.17 29.55 -5.52
CA ASP A 101 -19.46 28.98 -5.92
C ASP A 101 -19.65 27.51 -5.47
N ARG A 102 -18.57 26.83 -5.07
CA ARG A 102 -18.58 25.42 -4.62
C ARG A 102 -17.92 25.36 -3.26
N TYR A 103 -18.69 25.19 -2.18
CA TYR A 103 -18.17 25.02 -0.81
C TYR A 103 -16.93 24.11 -0.75
N LEU A 104 -15.75 24.71 -0.89
CA LEU A 104 -14.48 24.01 -0.84
C LEU A 104 -14.02 24.07 0.61
N PRO A 105 -13.47 22.98 1.16
CA PRO A 105 -12.94 22.98 2.51
C PRO A 105 -11.90 24.09 2.69
N GLU A 106 -11.89 24.74 3.85
CA GLU A 106 -10.89 25.77 4.22
C GLU A 106 -9.44 25.25 4.09
N GLN A 107 -9.26 23.95 4.33
CA GLN A 107 -8.00 23.23 4.16
C GLN A 107 -7.49 23.23 2.72
N TYR A 108 -8.39 23.26 1.73
CA TYR A 108 -8.02 23.37 0.32
C TYR A 108 -7.53 24.77 -0.03
N HIS A 109 -8.21 25.81 0.49
CA HIS A 109 -7.84 27.21 0.26
C HIS A 109 -6.45 27.51 0.84
N SER A 110 -6.21 27.08 2.09
CA SER A 110 -4.91 27.23 2.74
C SER A 110 -3.78 26.47 2.05
N ALA A 111 -4.04 25.24 1.57
CA ALA A 111 -3.09 24.48 0.78
C ALA A 111 -2.76 25.18 -0.55
N LEU A 112 -3.76 25.71 -1.25
CA LEU A 112 -3.57 26.44 -2.50
C LEU A 112 -2.73 27.71 -2.29
N LEU A 113 -3.03 28.51 -1.27
CA LEU A 113 -2.26 29.73 -0.97
C LEU A 113 -0.81 29.41 -0.61
N THR A 114 -0.56 28.33 0.12
CA THR A 114 0.80 27.87 0.44
C THR A 114 1.59 27.55 -0.84
N GLU A 115 0.94 26.85 -1.77
CA GLU A 115 1.53 26.46 -3.05
C GLU A 115 1.86 27.67 -3.93
N VAL A 116 0.93 28.62 -4.03
CA VAL A 116 1.08 29.86 -4.81
C VAL A 116 2.24 30.69 -4.27
N ASN A 117 2.34 30.83 -2.95
CA ASN A 117 3.43 31.53 -2.30
C ASN A 117 4.78 30.83 -2.52
N ARG A 118 4.83 29.50 -2.58
CA ARG A 118 6.06 28.77 -2.90
C ARG A 118 6.60 29.15 -4.28
N TYR A 119 5.73 29.27 -5.29
CA TYR A 119 6.14 29.61 -6.65
C TYR A 119 6.48 31.09 -6.81
N LEU A 120 5.77 31.99 -6.13
CA LEU A 120 6.05 33.43 -6.18
C LEU A 120 7.30 33.83 -5.40
N ASN A 121 7.56 33.17 -4.27
CA ASN A 121 8.69 33.46 -3.39
C ASN A 121 9.88 32.51 -3.60
N GLY A 122 9.79 31.56 -4.55
CA GLY A 122 10.86 30.63 -4.92
C GLY A 122 12.09 31.28 -5.56
N ARG A 123 12.12 32.62 -5.64
CA ARG A 123 13.33 33.42 -5.93
C ARG A 123 14.26 33.39 -4.71
N ARG A 124 14.93 32.26 -4.45
CA ARG A 124 16.16 32.27 -3.65
C ARG A 124 17.36 32.48 -4.55
#